data_AF-A0AAU9Y1J2-F1
#
_entry.id   AF-A0AAU9Y1J2-F1
#
_cell.length_a   1.000
_cell.length_b   1.000
_cell.length_c   1.000
_cell.angle_alpha   90.00
_cell.angle_beta   90.00
_cell.angle_gamma   90.00
#
_symmetry.space_group_name_H-M   'P 1'
#
loop_
_entity.id
_entity.type
_entity.pdbx_description
1 polymer ?
#
loop_
_entity_poly.entity_id
_entity_poly.type
_entity_poly.pdbx_seq_one_letter_code
_entity_poly.pdbx_strand_id
1 'polypeptide(L)'
;MDTQRYYRLRCSVPQPPKLYSLPKLHKPCFPMRPIVSFCGSPTYQLSKYLTTILQPLTDKSRRKLQSTEDFISATKTVQIPDDYKIVSFDVKSLFTSILLQLALQCTETAILQSTDRGLYGLTKPLPDVNLISVQR
;
A
#
# COMPACT_ATOMS: atom_id res chain seq x y z
N MET A 1 -14.07 0.35 -19.87
CA MET A 1 -13.98 -0.60 -18.74
C MET A 1 -15.01 -1.69 -18.97
N ASP A 2 -14.67 -2.97 -18.79
CA ASP A 2 -15.62 -4.08 -19.00
C ASP A 2 -16.74 -4.08 -17.93
N THR A 3 -17.97 -4.44 -18.34
CA THR A 3 -19.17 -4.43 -17.50
C THR A 3 -19.03 -5.30 -16.26
N GLN A 4 -18.40 -6.48 -16.37
CA GLN A 4 -18.19 -7.37 -15.23
C GLN A 4 -17.22 -6.76 -14.21
N ARG A 5 -16.18 -6.06 -14.68
CA ARG A 5 -15.26 -5.33 -13.80
C ARG A 5 -15.94 -4.18 -13.09
N TYR A 6 -16.80 -3.43 -13.79
CA TYR A 6 -17.56 -2.33 -13.18
C TYR A 6 -18.39 -2.83 -11.99
N TYR A 7 -19.16 -3.91 -12.17
CA TYR A 7 -19.96 -4.48 -11.08
C TYR A 7 -19.13 -5.05 -9.91
N ARG A 8 -17.91 -5.54 -10.18
CA ARG A 8 -16.99 -5.99 -9.13
C ARG A 8 -16.40 -4.85 -8.30
N LEU A 9 -16.12 -3.70 -8.92
CA LEU A 9 -15.56 -2.53 -8.22
C LEU A 9 -16.64 -1.65 -7.60
N ARG A 10 -17.87 -1.69 -8.13
CA ARG A 10 -19.01 -0.91 -7.63
C ARG A 10 -19.40 -1.39 -6.24
N CYS A 11 -19.51 -0.44 -5.31
CA CYS A 11 -20.13 -0.67 -4.02
C CYS A 11 -21.64 -0.39 -4.13
N SER A 12 -22.47 -1.42 -3.93
CA SER A 12 -23.93 -1.27 -4.00
C SER A 12 -24.54 -0.68 -2.73
N VAL A 13 -23.96 -0.98 -1.56
CA VAL A 13 -24.42 -0.51 -0.25
C VAL A 13 -23.21 0.00 0.53
N PRO A 14 -22.87 1.29 0.39
CA PRO A 14 -21.66 1.83 0.99
C PRO A 14 -21.80 2.01 2.50
N GLN A 15 -20.79 1.57 3.24
CA GLN A 15 -20.64 1.86 4.66
C GLN A 15 -19.56 2.94 4.86
N PRO A 16 -19.78 3.94 5.73
CA PRO A 16 -18.73 4.89 6.06
C PRO A 16 -17.56 4.16 6.75
N PRO A 17 -16.30 4.55 6.49
CA PRO A 17 -15.15 4.01 7.20
C PRO A 17 -15.31 4.18 8.73
N LYS A 18 -14.92 3.16 9.48
CA LYS A 18 -15.06 3.13 10.95
C LYS A 18 -13.71 3.41 11.61
N LEU A 19 -13.63 4.49 12.38
CA LEU A 19 -12.48 4.79 13.24
C LEU A 19 -12.68 4.12 14.60
N TYR A 20 -11.73 3.29 15.02
CA TYR A 20 -11.66 2.72 16.35
C TYR A 20 -10.20 2.66 16.81
N SER A 21 -9.97 2.34 18.09
CA SER A 21 -8.63 2.33 18.66
C SER A 21 -8.34 1.00 19.34
N LEU A 22 -7.11 0.49 19.19
CA LEU A 22 -6.63 -0.70 19.90
C LEU A 22 -5.52 -0.33 20.91
N PRO A 23 -5.56 -0.80 22.16
CA PRO A 23 -4.53 -0.50 23.14
C PRO A 23 -3.23 -1.23 22.80
N LYS A 24 -2.09 -0.54 22.93
CA LYS A 24 -0.76 -1.17 22.82
C LYS A 24 -0.38 -1.77 24.17
N LEU A 25 -0.78 -3.02 24.42
CA LEU A 25 -0.58 -3.73 25.70
C LEU A 25 0.88 -3.86 26.15
N HIS A 26 1.83 -3.79 25.22
CA HIS A 26 3.27 -3.90 25.50
C HIS A 26 3.95 -2.57 25.89
N LYS A 27 3.20 -1.46 26.00
CA LYS A 27 3.76 -0.14 26.36
C LYS A 27 3.15 0.36 27.68
N PRO A 28 3.93 1.10 28.50
CA PRO A 28 3.41 1.69 29.73
C PRO A 28 2.25 2.63 29.42
N CYS A 29 1.26 2.67 30.32
CA CYS A 29 0.04 3.46 30.17
C CYS A 29 -0.85 3.10 28.96
N PHE A 30 -0.58 1.96 28.31
CA PHE A 30 -1.42 1.38 27.24
C PHE A 30 -1.88 2.36 26.16
N PRO A 31 -0.96 3.09 25.49
CA PRO A 31 -1.33 4.09 24.50
C PRO A 31 -2.18 3.47 23.37
N MET A 32 -3.21 4.21 22.95
CA MET A 32 -4.14 3.78 21.91
C MET A 32 -3.50 3.87 20.51
N ARG A 33 -3.77 2.87 19.67
CA ARG A 33 -3.46 2.86 18.23
C ARG A 33 -4.77 3.11 17.46
N PRO A 34 -4.98 4.30 16.89
CA PRO A 34 -6.14 4.54 16.04
C PRO A 34 -6.03 3.72 14.75
N ILE A 35 -7.15 3.16 14.31
CA ILE A 35 -7.29 2.33 13.10
C ILE A 35 -8.57 2.77 12.38
N VAL A 36 -8.45 3.01 11.07
CA VAL A 36 -9.60 3.26 10.20
C VAL A 36 -9.87 2.01 9.39
N SER A 37 -11.02 1.37 9.60
CA SER A 37 -11.49 0.26 8.78
C SER A 37 -12.29 0.78 7.59
N PHE A 38 -11.82 0.45 6.39
CA PHE A 38 -12.48 0.74 5.12
C PHE A 38 -13.39 -0.41 4.64
N CYS A 39 -13.60 -1.46 5.44
CA CYS A 39 -14.45 -2.59 5.04
C CYS A 39 -15.86 -2.11 4.72
N GLY A 40 -16.37 -2.46 3.53
CA GLY A 40 -17.68 -2.03 3.05
C GLY A 40 -17.73 -0.58 2.52
N SER A 41 -16.62 0.15 2.54
CA SER A 41 -16.57 1.51 1.99
C SER A 41 -16.56 1.52 0.45
N PRO A 42 -16.97 2.64 -0.19
CA PRO A 42 -16.94 2.78 -1.65
C PRO A 42 -15.58 2.51 -2.28
N THR A 43 -14.49 2.80 -1.56
CA THR A 43 -13.12 2.69 -2.08
C THR A 43 -12.49 1.33 -1.81
N TYR A 44 -13.14 0.43 -1.05
CA TYR A 44 -12.54 -0.83 -0.61
C TYR A 44 -12.18 -1.77 -1.77
N GLN A 45 -13.11 -2.01 -2.70
CA GLN A 45 -12.82 -2.89 -3.84
C GLN A 45 -11.87 -2.24 -4.83
N LEU A 46 -11.97 -0.92 -5.01
CA LEU A 46 -11.05 -0.16 -5.85
C LEU A 46 -9.61 -0.23 -5.30
N SER A 47 -9.41 -0.07 -4.00
CA SER A 47 -8.08 -0.13 -3.39
C SER A 47 -7.47 -1.52 -3.54
N LYS A 48 -8.23 -2.61 -3.31
CA LYS A 48 -7.77 -3.98 -3.57
C LYS A 48 -7.39 -4.17 -5.03
N TYR A 49 -8.19 -3.66 -5.96
CA TYR A 49 -7.89 -3.74 -7.38
C TYR A 49 -6.60 -2.99 -7.74
N LEU A 50 -6.42 -1.77 -7.23
CA LEU A 50 -5.17 -1.02 -7.40
C LEU A 50 -3.97 -1.77 -6.81
N THR A 51 -4.13 -2.42 -5.64
CA THR A 51 -3.07 -3.27 -5.09
C THR A 51 -2.69 -4.38 -6.07
N THR A 52 -3.64 -5.08 -6.69
CA THR A 52 -3.31 -6.14 -7.66
C THR A 52 -2.55 -5.62 -8.88
N ILE A 53 -2.83 -4.37 -9.31
CA ILE A 53 -2.15 -3.73 -10.43
C ILE A 53 -0.72 -3.33 -10.05
N LEU A 54 -0.52 -2.77 -8.85
CA LEU A 54 0.77 -2.25 -8.39
C LEU A 54 1.68 -3.34 -7.79
N GLN A 55 1.11 -4.47 -7.39
CA GLN A 55 1.82 -5.57 -6.76
C GLN A 55 3.07 -6.06 -7.52
N PRO A 56 3.08 -6.16 -8.87
CA PRO A 56 4.30 -6.51 -9.62
C PRO A 56 5.48 -5.55 -9.40
N LEU A 57 5.22 -4.27 -9.08
CA LEU A 57 6.26 -3.27 -8.80
C LEU A 57 6.92 -3.50 -7.45
N THR A 58 6.17 -4.01 -6.47
CA THR A 58 6.68 -4.27 -5.12
C THR A 58 7.25 -5.68 -4.97
N ASP A 59 6.65 -6.68 -5.63
CA ASP A 59 6.99 -8.09 -5.41
C ASP A 59 8.32 -8.49 -6.04
N LYS A 60 8.72 -7.82 -7.13
CA LYS A 60 10.02 -8.00 -7.79
C LYS A 60 11.14 -7.20 -7.13
N SER A 61 10.85 -6.43 -6.07
CA SER A 61 11.86 -5.62 -5.41
C SER A 61 12.83 -6.50 -4.62
N ARG A 62 14.13 -6.39 -4.94
CA ARG A 62 15.21 -7.05 -4.16
C ARG A 62 15.25 -6.63 -2.69
N ARG A 63 14.60 -5.52 -2.33
CA ARG A 63 14.53 -4.99 -0.96
C ARG A 63 13.27 -5.44 -0.21
N LYS A 64 12.38 -6.16 -0.87
CA LYS A 64 11.18 -6.72 -0.22
C LYS A 64 11.56 -8.06 0.41
N LEU A 65 11.33 -8.15 1.72
CA LEU A 65 11.36 -9.41 2.43
C LEU A 65 10.05 -10.18 2.15
N GLN A 66 10.16 -11.45 1.77
CA GLN A 66 8.99 -12.27 1.41
C GLN A 66 8.34 -12.91 2.64
N SER A 67 9.14 -13.36 3.61
CA SER A 67 8.66 -13.97 4.84
C SER A 67 9.61 -13.73 6.01
N THR A 68 9.13 -13.99 7.22
CA THR A 68 9.96 -13.94 8.44
C THR A 68 11.04 -15.03 8.40
N GLU A 69 10.69 -16.19 7.84
CA GLU A 69 11.56 -17.35 7.67
C GLU A 69 12.74 -17.02 6.75
N ASP A 70 12.49 -16.33 5.64
CA ASP A 70 13.53 -15.86 4.71
C ASP A 70 14.48 -14.87 5.38
N PHE A 71 13.98 -14.03 6.27
CA PHE A 71 14.83 -13.11 7.04
C PHE A 71 15.73 -13.86 8.00
N ILE A 72 15.16 -14.80 8.76
CA ILE A 72 15.92 -15.59 9.73
C ILE A 72 17.01 -16.39 9.01
N SER A 73 16.69 -17.03 7.87
CA SER A 73 17.67 -17.79 7.11
C SER A 73 18.78 -16.89 6.53
N ALA A 74 18.42 -15.73 5.97
CA ALA A 74 19.38 -14.77 5.44
C ALA A 74 20.28 -14.17 6.53
N THR A 75 19.76 -13.95 7.74
CA THR A 75 20.55 -13.34 8.83
C THR A 75 21.49 -14.34 9.49
N LYS A 76 21.12 -15.63 9.52
CA LYS A 76 21.99 -16.70 10.07
C LYS A 76 23.30 -16.88 9.31
N THR A 77 23.32 -16.56 8.02
CA THR A 77 24.51 -16.73 7.17
C THR A 77 25.42 -15.50 7.14
N VAL A 78 24.98 -14.37 7.69
CA VAL A 78 25.75 -13.13 7.72
C VAL A 78 26.82 -13.20 8.81
N GLN A 79 28.09 -13.15 8.41
CA GLN A 79 29.22 -12.95 9.31
C GLN A 79 29.55 -11.46 9.39
N ILE A 80 29.68 -10.94 10.60
CA ILE A 80 29.91 -9.52 10.86
C ILE A 80 31.36 -9.38 11.35
N PRO A 81 32.21 -8.66 10.62
CA PRO A 81 33.59 -8.42 11.06
C PRO A 81 33.66 -7.70 12.41
N ASP A 82 34.75 -7.91 13.16
CA ASP A 82 34.92 -7.37 14.51
C ASP A 82 34.93 -5.84 14.58
N ASP A 83 35.25 -5.16 13.47
CA ASP A 83 35.25 -3.70 13.35
C ASP A 83 33.87 -3.11 12.98
N TYR A 84 32.85 -3.96 12.80
CA TYR A 84 31.50 -3.54 12.39
C TYR A 84 30.53 -3.58 13.57
N LYS A 85 29.50 -2.73 13.49
CA LYS A 85 28.39 -2.71 14.45
C LYS A 85 27.07 -2.84 13.72
N ILE A 86 26.16 -3.61 14.30
CA ILE A 86 24.77 -3.66 13.85
C ILE A 86 24.02 -2.48 14.46
N VAL A 87 23.28 -1.76 13.62
CA VAL A 87 22.39 -0.69 14.05
C VAL A 87 20.97 -1.01 13.60
N SER A 88 20.02 -0.95 14.53
CA SER A 88 18.59 -1.11 14.25
C SER A 88 17.88 0.24 14.32
N PHE A 89 17.05 0.52 13.33
CA PHE A 89 16.21 1.73 13.30
C PHE A 89 14.74 1.36 13.47
N ASP A 90 14.04 2.05 14.36
CA ASP A 90 12.59 1.93 14.55
C ASP A 90 11.87 3.12 13.89
N VAL A 91 11.05 2.85 12.87
CA VAL A 91 10.29 3.89 12.18
C VAL A 91 9.02 4.22 12.96
N LYS A 92 8.91 5.48 13.40
CA LYS A 92 7.72 5.98 14.09
C LYS A 92 6.66 6.47 13.10
N SER A 93 5.43 6.02 13.32
CA SER A 93 4.23 6.54 12.64
C SER A 93 4.29 6.47 11.10
N LEU A 94 4.79 5.36 10.55
CA LEU A 94 5.01 5.18 9.10
C LEU A 94 3.88 5.73 8.22
N PHE A 95 2.63 5.32 8.45
CA PHE A 95 1.50 5.73 7.60
C PHE A 95 1.23 7.23 7.58
N THR A 96 1.45 7.94 8.69
CA THR A 96 1.21 9.39 8.76
C THR A 96 2.44 10.21 8.35
N SER A 97 3.62 9.58 8.30
CA SER A 97 4.89 10.23 7.97
C SER A 97 5.26 10.12 6.49
N ILE A 98 4.51 9.35 5.69
CA ILE A 98 4.73 9.25 4.25
C ILE A 98 4.20 10.53 3.58
N LEU A 99 5.11 11.29 2.95
CA LEU A 99 4.74 12.45 2.12
C LEU A 99 3.99 11.97 0.88
N LEU A 100 2.71 12.35 0.77
CA LEU A 100 1.83 11.89 -0.30
C LEU A 100 2.40 12.21 -1.69
N GLN A 101 2.92 13.43 -1.89
CA GLN A 101 3.48 13.83 -3.18
C GLN A 101 4.68 12.99 -3.59
N LEU A 102 5.58 12.69 -2.65
CA LEU A 102 6.73 11.84 -2.89
C LEU A 102 6.29 10.42 -3.24
N ALA A 103 5.31 9.87 -2.52
CA ALA A 103 4.77 8.54 -2.80
C ALA A 103 4.17 8.45 -4.20
N LEU A 104 3.43 9.47 -4.65
CA LEU A 104 2.88 9.55 -6.00
C LEU A 104 4.00 9.59 -7.05
N GLN A 105 4.99 10.47 -6.89
CA GLN A 105 6.13 10.59 -7.81
C GLN A 105 6.94 9.29 -7.89
N CYS A 106 7.22 8.64 -6.76
CA CYS A 106 7.93 7.36 -6.74
C CYS A 106 7.13 6.26 -7.44
N THR A 107 5.80 6.25 -7.27
CA THR A 107 4.93 5.26 -7.92
C THR A 107 4.89 5.48 -9.43
N GLU A 108 4.72 6.72 -9.88
CA GLU A 108 4.76 7.08 -11.31
C GLU A 108 6.10 6.69 -11.93
N THR A 109 7.21 7.06 -11.28
CA THR A 109 8.57 6.70 -11.74
C THR A 109 8.72 5.19 -11.86
N ALA A 110 8.26 4.43 -10.86
CA ALA A 110 8.33 2.97 -10.87
C ALA A 110 7.49 2.35 -11.99
N ILE A 111 6.30 2.91 -12.27
CA ILE A 111 5.44 2.47 -13.39
C ILE A 111 6.15 2.70 -14.73
N LEU A 112 6.70 3.89 -14.95
CA LEU A 112 7.39 4.25 -16.20
C LEU A 112 8.66 3.42 -16.45
N GLN A 113 9.37 3.06 -15.39
CA GLN A 113 10.57 2.21 -15.47
C GLN A 113 10.23 0.71 -15.58
N SER A 114 8.97 0.32 -15.39
CA SER A 114 8.58 -1.08 -15.44
C SER A 114 8.55 -1.60 -16.89
N THR A 115 9.05 -2.82 -17.08
CA THR A 115 8.94 -3.54 -18.37
C THR A 115 7.59 -4.24 -18.53
N ASP A 116 6.71 -4.13 -17.53
CA ASP A 116 5.42 -4.80 -17.51
C ASP A 116 4.42 -4.04 -18.37
N ARG A 117 3.98 -4.72 -19.43
CA ARG A 117 3.05 -4.17 -20.40
C ARG A 117 1.67 -3.86 -19.80
N GLY A 118 1.26 -4.48 -18.69
CA GLY A 118 0.01 -4.14 -18.01
C GLY A 118 0.00 -2.74 -17.37
N LEU A 119 1.18 -2.19 -17.07
CA LEU A 119 1.33 -0.95 -16.29
C LEU A 119 1.51 0.31 -17.14
N TYR A 120 1.95 0.21 -18.40
CA TYR A 120 2.16 1.37 -19.30
C TYR A 120 0.90 2.22 -19.56
N GLY A 121 -0.28 1.66 -19.33
CA GLY A 121 -1.55 2.31 -19.62
C GLY A 121 -2.05 3.22 -18.49
N LEU A 122 -1.41 3.15 -17.32
CA LEU A 122 -1.89 3.78 -16.08
C LEU A 122 -1.43 5.23 -15.91
N THR A 123 -0.36 5.63 -16.61
CA THR A 123 0.19 6.99 -16.59
C THR A 123 -0.37 7.87 -17.71
N LYS A 124 -1.20 7.33 -18.59
CA LYS A 124 -1.91 8.15 -19.58
C LYS A 124 -2.95 9.02 -18.84
N PRO A 125 -3.01 10.33 -19.10
CA PRO A 125 -4.06 11.17 -18.53
C PRO A 125 -5.43 10.56 -18.89
N LEU A 126 -6.31 10.50 -17.89
CA LEU A 126 -7.71 10.15 -18.13
C LEU A 126 -8.25 11.14 -19.18
N PRO A 127 -8.89 10.69 -20.27
CA PRO A 127 -9.64 11.61 -21.11
C PRO A 127 -10.66 12.32 -20.23
N ASP A 128 -10.80 13.64 -20.36
CA ASP A 128 -11.64 14.50 -19.52
C ASP A 128 -12.96 13.80 -19.17
N VAL A 129 -13.02 13.21 -17.97
CA VAL A 129 -14.23 12.60 -17.46
C VAL A 129 -15.02 13.75 -16.86
N ASN A 130 -15.96 14.28 -17.64
CA ASN A 130 -16.96 15.24 -17.15
C ASN A 130 -17.71 14.60 -15.96
N LEU A 131 -17.24 14.85 -14.74
CA LEU A 131 -17.80 14.33 -13.49
C LEU A 131 -19.15 14.97 -13.10
N ILE A 132 -19.79 15.68 -14.03
CA ILE A 132 -20.97 16.52 -13.78
C ILE A 132 -22.30 15.82 -14.10
N SER A 133 -22.31 14.52 -14.47
CA SER A 133 -23.55 13.82 -14.88
C SER A 133 -24.16 12.86 -13.87
N VAL A 134 -23.66 12.78 -12.63
CA VAL A 134 -24.30 11.99 -11.55
C VAL A 134 -24.90 12.91 -10.48
N GLN A 135 -25.84 13.74 -10.91
CA GLN A 135 -26.93 14.27 -10.08
C GLN A 135 -28.20 14.29 -10.93
N ARG A 136 -28.99 13.21 -10.85
CA ARG A 136 -30.45 13.21 -11.05
C ARG A 136 -31.03 12.13 -10.16
#